data_AF-A0A8H3KRZ1-F1
#
_entry.id   AF-A0A8H3KRZ1-F1
#
_cell.length_a   1.000
_cell.length_b   1.000
_cell.length_c   1.000
_cell.angle_alpha   90.00
_cell.angle_beta   90.00
_cell.angle_gamma   90.00
#
_symmetry.space_group_name_H-M   'P 1'
#
loop_
_entity.id
_entity.type
_entity.pdbx_description
1 polymer ?
#
loop_
_entity_poly.entity_id
_entity_poly.type
_entity_poly.pdbx_seq_one_letter_code
_entity_poly.pdbx_strand_id
1 'polypeptide(L)'
;MPKTPTPRSRSGKGLGKSAKVSAMRHRKLLRENIKAITRPAIRRMARRGGVKRISGEIYEIARTCIKDFVTDVLRDCVSYVEYERKKTVGVMEMLLALKRQGRTIYGFGITKATSSPEAISIESQRISRPVKKAAFTYVVPEPVKEPKLLAIAEKAAKGILDLEVNNWSEEKKAKFLEVVSGNRIVEGTFPWSHCYGGHQFGFFAGQLGDGRVMSLFEVINSKNERWELQLKGVGKTPFSRAADGLAVLRSSIREFLCSEAMAALAVPTSRVLSIVHTPKRTVQREILETGSIVCRLAPSWIRFALENPDQKYGNRYGRLFNEISRRTAKMVAYWQAVGFCHGVMNTDNMSILGLTIDYGPFGFLDIYDPNWICNHSDYEGRYSFRNQPTACIWNLLKLSHTLQELIGAEDEVDKQWFLDGNYPFDIDEDKLSKKNEIIQRGKEVIDLILGEFQEVFLEEYGNIMIKKLGFKTLHSTDLENIITPLLDLLAKHLVDYHHFFRSLCSFRTISSNIPIDSIQSLLKRSHNLDQALSDFSSWFEIYKQRLLSEDSDDITRSIKMKQINPKFVLRNWIAEEVIERVEKGDKEVLERVLRMCENPYKEWGADASEFQEEEAYFCGEVPNWGLGIQCSCSS
;
A
#
# COMPACT_ATOMS: atom_id res chain seq x y z
N MET A 1 3.07 -13.92 -84.27
CA MET A 1 1.98 -14.34 -85.18
C MET A 1 1.37 -15.65 -84.63
N PRO A 2 0.04 -15.82 -84.67
CA PRO A 2 -0.84 -15.67 -83.50
C PRO A 2 -1.58 -16.99 -83.16
N LYS A 3 -2.30 -17.18 -82.04
CA LYS A 3 -3.53 -16.48 -81.64
C LYS A 3 -3.88 -16.75 -80.17
N THR A 4 -4.14 -15.68 -79.43
CA THR A 4 -5.18 -15.63 -78.38
C THR A 4 -6.57 -15.62 -79.04
N PRO A 5 -7.62 -16.10 -78.35
CA PRO A 5 -8.47 -15.13 -77.64
C PRO A 5 -9.04 -15.64 -76.29
N THR A 6 -9.09 -14.73 -75.32
CA THR A 6 -10.00 -14.67 -74.16
C THR A 6 -11.44 -14.33 -74.63
N PRO A 7 -12.48 -14.11 -73.79
CA PRO A 7 -12.81 -14.52 -72.40
C PRO A 7 -14.28 -15.06 -72.27
N ARG A 8 -14.68 -15.55 -71.08
CA ARG A 8 -15.86 -15.05 -70.29
C ARG A 8 -16.23 -16.00 -69.15
N SER A 9 -16.44 -15.39 -67.99
CA SER A 9 -16.99 -15.95 -66.76
C SER A 9 -18.50 -16.20 -66.86
N ARG A 10 -18.99 -17.26 -66.20
CA ARG A 10 -20.12 -17.23 -65.24
C ARG A 10 -20.44 -18.62 -64.68
N SER A 11 -20.34 -18.71 -63.35
CA SER A 11 -21.26 -19.38 -62.39
C SER A 11 -21.89 -20.73 -62.71
N GLY A 12 -21.77 -21.69 -61.78
CA GLY A 12 -22.78 -22.75 -61.62
C GLY A 12 -22.30 -23.98 -60.86
N LYS A 13 -22.97 -24.31 -59.75
CA LYS A 13 -22.66 -25.37 -58.77
C LYS A 13 -23.04 -26.78 -59.22
N GLY A 14 -22.43 -27.79 -58.57
CA GLY A 14 -23.00 -29.15 -58.38
C GLY A 14 -21.92 -30.18 -58.00
N LEU A 15 -21.53 -30.33 -56.71
CA LEU A 15 -22.02 -31.32 -55.72
C LEU A 15 -21.88 -32.81 -56.11
N GLY A 16 -21.02 -33.54 -55.39
CA GLY A 16 -21.03 -35.02 -55.33
C GLY A 16 -19.85 -35.60 -54.52
N LYS A 17 -20.13 -36.18 -53.35
CA LYS A 17 -19.18 -36.62 -52.30
C LYS A 17 -18.50 -37.98 -52.58
N SER A 18 -17.23 -38.13 -52.14
CA SER A 18 -16.69 -39.15 -51.20
C SER A 18 -15.15 -39.26 -51.39
N ALA A 19 -14.29 -38.79 -50.47
CA ALA A 19 -13.92 -39.30 -49.15
C ALA A 19 -13.25 -40.69 -49.15
N LYS A 20 -11.90 -40.73 -49.04
CA LYS A 20 -11.07 -41.68 -48.24
C LYS A 20 -9.60 -41.76 -48.70
N VAL A 21 -8.76 -40.73 -48.52
CA VAL A 21 -7.29 -40.91 -48.61
C VAL A 21 -6.45 -40.11 -47.58
N SER A 22 -6.97 -39.05 -46.94
CA SER A 22 -6.12 -38.19 -46.09
C SER A 22 -5.85 -38.71 -44.66
N ALA A 23 -6.80 -39.42 -44.04
CA ALA A 23 -6.71 -39.78 -42.61
C ALA A 23 -5.76 -40.95 -42.30
N MET A 24 -5.55 -41.89 -43.23
CA MET A 24 -4.80 -43.11 -42.95
C MET A 24 -3.28 -42.87 -42.94
N ARG A 25 -2.79 -41.88 -43.71
CA ARG A 25 -1.37 -41.50 -43.74
C ARG A 25 -0.93 -40.76 -42.46
N HIS A 26 -1.81 -39.93 -41.88
CA HIS A 26 -1.56 -39.20 -40.64
C HIS A 26 -1.51 -40.12 -39.40
N ARG A 27 -2.41 -41.12 -39.31
CA ARG A 27 -2.41 -42.08 -38.19
C ARG A 27 -1.17 -42.99 -38.19
N LYS A 28 -0.62 -43.32 -39.36
CA LYS A 28 0.57 -44.16 -39.48
C LYS A 28 1.85 -43.40 -39.07
N LEU A 29 1.98 -42.13 -39.44
CA LEU A 29 3.11 -41.27 -39.06
C LEU A 29 3.16 -40.94 -37.55
N LEU A 30 2.01 -40.71 -36.91
CA LEU A 30 1.93 -40.47 -35.45
C LEU A 30 2.30 -41.72 -34.63
N ARG A 31 2.04 -42.92 -35.14
CA ARG A 31 2.34 -44.18 -34.43
C ARG A 31 3.83 -44.54 -34.41
N GLU A 32 4.63 -44.09 -35.38
CA GLU A 32 6.05 -44.48 -35.46
C GLU A 32 7.00 -43.54 -34.68
N ASN A 33 6.72 -42.24 -34.58
CA ASN A 33 7.60 -41.30 -33.86
C ASN A 33 7.37 -41.25 -32.34
N ILE A 34 6.16 -41.55 -31.85
CA ILE A 34 5.86 -41.60 -30.40
C ILE A 34 6.52 -42.81 -29.71
N LYS A 35 7.06 -43.78 -30.47
CA LYS A 35 7.90 -44.87 -29.93
C LYS A 35 9.30 -44.42 -29.46
N ALA A 36 9.66 -43.14 -29.62
CA ALA A 36 11.01 -42.62 -29.37
C ALA A 36 11.32 -42.19 -27.92
N ILE A 37 10.44 -42.40 -26.93
CA ILE A 37 10.75 -42.07 -25.52
C ILE A 37 11.72 -43.13 -24.96
N THR A 38 13.01 -42.89 -25.16
CA THR A 38 14.09 -43.80 -24.76
C THR A 38 14.32 -43.77 -23.24
N ARG A 39 14.81 -44.88 -22.65
CA ARG A 39 15.19 -44.93 -21.22
C ARG A 39 16.17 -43.81 -20.82
N PRO A 40 17.18 -43.43 -21.64
CA PRO A 40 18.03 -42.27 -21.37
C PRO A 40 17.28 -40.93 -21.29
N ALA A 41 16.24 -40.71 -22.10
CA ALA A 41 15.46 -39.47 -22.05
C ALA A 41 14.69 -39.33 -20.73
N ILE A 42 14.03 -40.42 -20.30
CA ILE A 42 13.34 -40.50 -18.99
C ILE A 42 14.33 -40.27 -17.85
N ARG A 43 15.53 -40.88 -17.93
CA ARG A 43 16.58 -40.71 -16.94
C ARG A 43 17.08 -39.26 -16.85
N ARG A 44 17.26 -38.58 -17.97
CA ARG A 44 17.65 -37.16 -18.00
C ARG A 44 16.58 -36.25 -17.39
N MET A 45 15.31 -36.50 -17.70
CA MET A 45 14.18 -35.75 -17.14
C MET A 45 14.10 -35.92 -15.61
N ALA A 46 14.14 -37.17 -15.14
CA ALA A 46 14.07 -37.46 -13.70
C ALA A 46 15.24 -36.85 -12.92
N ARG A 47 16.47 -36.87 -13.48
CA ARG A 47 17.64 -36.22 -12.86
C ARG A 47 17.47 -34.71 -12.71
N ARG A 48 16.83 -34.04 -13.67
CA ARG A 48 16.51 -32.60 -13.55
C ARG A 48 15.52 -32.33 -12.43
N GLY A 49 14.67 -33.29 -12.11
CA GLY A 49 13.80 -33.27 -10.92
C GLY A 49 14.45 -33.82 -9.65
N GLY A 50 15.78 -33.99 -9.61
CA GLY A 50 16.51 -34.44 -8.40
C GLY A 50 16.60 -35.96 -8.20
N VAL A 51 16.04 -36.78 -9.11
CA VAL A 51 16.02 -38.24 -8.95
C VAL A 51 17.36 -38.88 -9.34
N LYS A 52 18.04 -39.53 -8.38
CA LYS A 52 19.38 -40.12 -8.57
C LYS A 52 19.36 -41.53 -9.21
N ARG A 53 18.36 -42.38 -8.91
CA ARG A 53 18.20 -43.74 -9.45
C ARG A 53 16.74 -44.02 -9.81
N ILE A 54 16.50 -44.85 -10.82
CA ILE A 54 15.15 -45.23 -11.29
C ILE A 54 15.11 -46.75 -11.44
N SER A 55 14.11 -47.41 -10.87
CA SER A 55 13.88 -48.85 -11.02
C SER A 55 13.55 -49.22 -12.48
N GLY A 56 13.91 -50.44 -12.89
CA GLY A 56 13.67 -50.97 -14.24
C GLY A 56 12.19 -50.92 -14.65
N GLU A 57 11.29 -51.22 -13.71
CA GLU A 57 9.83 -51.30 -13.92
C GLU A 57 9.18 -49.92 -14.10
N ILE A 58 9.75 -48.88 -13.50
CA ILE A 58 9.25 -47.49 -13.57
C ILE A 58 9.43 -46.89 -14.97
N TYR A 59 10.37 -47.41 -15.78
CA TYR A 59 10.60 -46.89 -17.13
C TYR A 59 9.40 -47.06 -18.06
N GLU A 60 8.66 -48.17 -17.95
CA GLU A 60 7.50 -48.40 -18.81
C GLU A 60 6.31 -47.55 -18.37
N ILE A 61 6.09 -47.41 -17.05
CA ILE A 61 5.04 -46.55 -16.49
C ILE A 61 5.29 -45.09 -16.89
N ALA A 62 6.50 -44.58 -16.66
CA ALA A 62 6.87 -43.21 -17.04
C ALA A 62 6.73 -42.97 -18.55
N ARG A 63 7.05 -43.97 -19.38
CA ARG A 63 6.86 -43.88 -20.83
C ARG A 63 5.39 -43.71 -21.19
N THR A 64 4.49 -44.49 -20.58
CA THR A 64 3.05 -44.38 -20.81
C THR A 64 2.54 -43.00 -20.38
N CYS A 65 2.86 -42.54 -19.17
CA CYS A 65 2.44 -41.22 -18.69
C CYS A 65 2.92 -40.06 -19.59
N ILE A 66 4.19 -40.10 -20.03
CA ILE A 66 4.74 -39.06 -20.93
C ILE A 66 4.05 -39.13 -22.30
N LYS A 67 3.76 -40.34 -22.79
CA LYS A 67 3.08 -40.53 -24.06
C LYS A 67 1.66 -39.97 -24.02
N ASP A 68 0.90 -40.26 -22.96
CA ASP A 68 -0.47 -39.79 -22.81
C ASP A 68 -0.47 -38.26 -22.73
N PHE A 69 0.42 -37.70 -21.89
CA PHE A 69 0.61 -36.26 -21.79
C PHE A 69 0.93 -35.59 -23.14
N VAL A 70 1.93 -36.08 -23.88
CA VAL A 70 2.30 -35.51 -25.20
C VAL A 70 1.15 -35.65 -26.21
N THR A 71 0.43 -36.77 -26.17
CA THR A 71 -0.69 -37.03 -27.09
C THR A 71 -1.83 -36.06 -26.84
N ASP A 72 -2.17 -35.80 -25.58
CA ASP A 72 -3.23 -34.87 -25.22
C ASP A 72 -2.83 -33.43 -25.57
N VAL A 73 -1.61 -33.00 -25.22
CA VAL A 73 -1.11 -31.65 -25.58
C VAL A 73 -1.16 -31.44 -27.10
N LEU A 74 -0.67 -32.41 -27.89
CA LEU A 74 -0.71 -32.30 -29.35
C LEU A 74 -2.12 -32.25 -29.90
N ARG A 75 -3.08 -32.98 -29.32
CA ARG A 75 -4.49 -32.96 -29.75
C ARG A 75 -5.10 -31.57 -29.60
N ASP A 76 -4.86 -30.93 -28.46
CA ASP A 76 -5.34 -29.57 -28.21
C ASP A 76 -4.60 -28.54 -29.09
N CYS A 77 -3.28 -28.67 -29.26
CA CYS A 77 -2.52 -27.83 -30.18
C CYS A 77 -3.09 -27.87 -31.61
N VAL A 78 -3.41 -29.07 -32.11
CA VAL A 78 -3.99 -29.24 -33.46
C VAL A 78 -5.35 -28.55 -33.54
N SER A 79 -6.17 -28.66 -32.49
CA SER A 79 -7.48 -28.00 -32.46
C SER A 79 -7.36 -26.48 -32.52
N TYR A 80 -6.38 -25.88 -31.84
CA TYR A 80 -6.11 -24.44 -31.93
C TYR A 80 -5.58 -24.03 -33.30
N VAL A 81 -4.65 -24.79 -33.87
CA VAL A 81 -4.11 -24.54 -35.21
C VAL A 81 -5.20 -24.62 -36.28
N GLU A 82 -6.09 -25.62 -36.20
CA GLU A 82 -7.22 -25.77 -37.13
C GLU A 82 -8.23 -24.63 -37.00
N TYR A 83 -8.58 -24.22 -35.78
CA TYR A 83 -9.46 -23.09 -35.52
C TYR A 83 -8.91 -21.78 -36.12
N GLU A 84 -7.61 -21.53 -35.93
CA GLU A 84 -6.93 -20.34 -36.46
C GLU A 84 -6.52 -20.46 -37.94
N ARG A 85 -6.82 -21.59 -38.59
CA ARG A 85 -6.44 -21.91 -39.98
C ARG A 85 -4.92 -21.82 -40.23
N LYS A 86 -4.12 -22.05 -39.19
CA LYS A 86 -2.65 -22.15 -39.28
C LYS A 86 -2.25 -23.52 -39.82
N LYS A 87 -1.03 -23.63 -40.36
CA LYS A 87 -0.48 -24.91 -40.86
C LYS A 87 0.56 -25.53 -39.92
N THR A 88 1.02 -24.79 -38.91
CA THR A 88 2.09 -25.19 -38.00
C THR A 88 1.70 -24.88 -36.55
N VAL A 89 2.05 -25.79 -35.63
CA VAL A 89 1.95 -25.56 -34.18
C VAL A 89 3.12 -24.68 -33.74
N GLY A 90 2.82 -23.50 -33.21
CA GLY A 90 3.79 -22.60 -32.59
C GLY A 90 3.84 -22.76 -31.07
N VAL A 91 4.66 -21.92 -30.43
CA VAL A 91 4.82 -21.92 -28.97
C VAL A 91 3.51 -21.54 -28.28
N MET A 92 2.74 -20.63 -28.86
CA MET A 92 1.50 -20.14 -28.24
C MET A 92 0.42 -21.22 -28.20
N GLU A 93 0.23 -22.00 -29.27
CA GLU A 93 -0.75 -23.09 -29.29
C GLU A 93 -0.36 -24.19 -28.30
N MET A 94 0.93 -24.41 -28.09
CA MET A 94 1.43 -25.32 -27.04
C MET A 94 1.17 -24.79 -25.63
N LEU A 95 1.36 -23.49 -25.39
CA LEU A 95 1.04 -22.85 -24.11
C LEU A 95 -0.47 -22.87 -23.84
N LEU A 96 -1.30 -22.61 -24.85
CA LEU A 96 -2.77 -22.67 -24.74
C LEU A 96 -3.26 -24.10 -24.49
N ALA A 97 -2.69 -25.10 -25.17
CA ALA A 97 -2.98 -26.52 -24.93
C ALA A 97 -2.61 -26.94 -23.51
N LEU A 98 -1.42 -26.56 -23.04
CA LEU A 98 -0.98 -26.85 -21.67
C LEU A 98 -1.86 -26.15 -20.63
N LYS A 99 -2.23 -24.87 -20.89
CA LYS A 99 -3.15 -24.12 -20.03
C LYS A 99 -4.54 -24.76 -19.98
N ARG A 100 -5.08 -25.20 -21.11
CA ARG A 100 -6.35 -25.92 -21.19
C ARG A 100 -6.33 -27.23 -20.39
N GLN A 101 -5.18 -27.87 -20.30
CA GLN A 101 -4.98 -29.09 -19.52
C GLN A 101 -4.61 -28.82 -18.05
N GLY A 102 -4.80 -27.59 -17.56
CA GLY A 102 -4.54 -27.21 -16.17
C GLY A 102 -3.05 -27.13 -15.82
N ARG A 103 -2.16 -27.05 -16.81
CA ARG A 103 -0.70 -27.03 -16.62
C ARG A 103 -0.13 -25.69 -17.05
N THR A 104 -0.14 -24.74 -16.13
CA THR A 104 0.42 -23.39 -16.34
C THR A 104 1.93 -23.40 -16.11
N ILE A 105 2.71 -23.03 -17.13
CA ILE A 105 4.16 -22.85 -17.00
C ILE A 105 4.44 -21.38 -16.70
N TYR A 106 4.64 -21.06 -15.41
CA TYR A 106 5.09 -19.74 -14.97
C TYR A 106 6.56 -19.54 -15.37
N GLY A 107 6.90 -18.37 -15.93
CA GLY A 107 8.27 -18.05 -16.36
C GLY A 107 8.63 -18.37 -17.83
N PHE A 108 7.71 -18.92 -18.61
CA PHE A 108 7.82 -18.95 -20.08
C PHE A 108 6.85 -17.94 -20.72
N GLY A 109 7.13 -16.67 -20.44
CA GLY A 109 6.74 -15.52 -21.24
C GLY A 109 8.03 -14.78 -21.61
N ILE A 110 8.50 -15.00 -22.85
CA ILE A 110 9.65 -14.36 -23.51
C ILE A 110 11.03 -14.67 -22.89
N THR A 111 11.69 -15.72 -23.37
CA THR A 111 13.16 -15.79 -23.35
C THR A 111 13.68 -16.02 -24.77
N LYS A 112 14.61 -15.12 -25.14
CA LYS A 112 15.35 -14.96 -26.41
C LYS A 112 14.55 -14.53 -27.64
N ALA A 113 14.95 -13.34 -28.10
CA ALA A 113 14.54 -12.70 -29.35
C ALA A 113 14.62 -13.64 -30.55
N THR A 114 13.47 -13.90 -31.16
CA THR A 114 13.33 -14.09 -32.60
C THR A 114 11.99 -13.47 -32.99
N SER A 115 12.06 -12.35 -33.71
CA SER A 115 10.96 -11.50 -34.19
C SER A 115 9.95 -11.03 -33.12
N SER A 116 10.08 -9.75 -32.76
CA SER A 116 9.11 -8.93 -32.03
C SER A 116 7.64 -9.37 -32.22
N PRO A 117 6.90 -9.81 -31.18
CA PRO A 117 5.58 -9.24 -31.00
C PRO A 117 5.83 -7.74 -30.85
N GLU A 118 5.30 -6.89 -31.74
CA GLU A 118 5.56 -5.44 -31.77
C GLU A 118 5.87 -4.96 -30.37
N ALA A 119 7.16 -4.72 -30.09
CA ALA A 119 7.59 -4.35 -28.76
C ALA A 119 6.82 -3.06 -28.50
N ILE A 120 5.88 -3.09 -27.54
CA ILE A 120 5.18 -1.90 -27.08
C ILE A 120 6.29 -0.90 -26.83
N SER A 121 6.41 0.10 -27.71
CA SER A 121 7.49 1.07 -27.66
C SER A 121 7.50 1.67 -26.26
N ILE A 122 8.68 2.01 -25.73
CA ILE A 122 8.78 2.64 -24.40
C ILE A 122 7.80 3.82 -24.30
N GLU A 123 7.61 4.54 -25.41
CA GLU A 123 6.65 5.62 -25.53
C GLU A 123 5.19 5.16 -25.37
N SER A 124 4.79 4.07 -26.02
CA SER A 124 3.44 3.50 -25.87
C SER A 124 3.15 2.87 -24.50
N GLN A 125 4.18 2.55 -23.70
CA GLN A 125 4.01 2.17 -22.29
C GLN A 125 3.53 3.35 -21.43
N ARG A 126 3.82 4.59 -21.84
CA ARG A 126 3.51 5.83 -21.11
C ARG A 126 2.27 6.55 -21.63
N ILE A 127 1.55 5.91 -22.56
CA ILE A 127 0.26 6.43 -23.06
C ILE A 127 -0.85 5.98 -22.12
N SER A 128 -1.57 6.97 -21.58
CA SER A 128 -2.77 6.75 -20.78
C SER A 128 -3.82 5.96 -21.55
N ARG A 129 -4.28 4.83 -20.99
CA ARG A 129 -5.25 3.94 -21.61
C ARG A 129 -5.85 2.96 -20.60
N PRO A 130 -7.07 2.45 -20.84
CA PRO A 130 -7.61 1.37 -20.02
C PRO A 130 -6.75 0.10 -20.11
N VAL A 131 -6.47 -0.51 -18.96
CA VAL A 131 -5.76 -1.80 -18.85
C VAL A 131 -6.77 -2.86 -18.41
N LYS A 132 -7.14 -3.77 -19.31
CA LYS A 132 -8.17 -4.78 -19.03
C LYS A 132 -7.54 -6.10 -18.59
N LYS A 133 -8.15 -6.76 -17.60
CA LYS A 133 -7.80 -8.12 -17.15
C LYS A 133 -6.33 -8.28 -16.71
N ALA A 134 -5.75 -7.25 -16.10
CA ALA A 134 -4.40 -7.31 -15.54
C ALA A 134 -4.34 -6.58 -14.19
N ALA A 135 -3.53 -7.08 -13.27
CA ALA A 135 -3.27 -6.44 -11.97
C ALA A 135 -2.17 -5.37 -12.04
N PHE A 136 -1.35 -5.40 -13.10
CA PHE A 136 -0.30 -4.42 -13.34
C PHE A 136 0.04 -4.36 -14.84
N THR A 137 0.87 -3.39 -15.22
CA THR A 137 1.52 -3.33 -16.54
C THR A 137 2.98 -2.92 -16.36
N TYR A 138 3.88 -3.46 -17.18
CA TYR A 138 5.27 -3.00 -17.23
C TYR A 138 5.33 -1.59 -17.82
N VAL A 139 6.08 -0.71 -17.16
CA VAL A 139 6.28 0.69 -17.57
C VAL A 139 7.67 1.14 -17.15
N VAL A 140 8.45 1.67 -18.07
CA VAL A 140 9.80 2.20 -17.78
C VAL A 140 9.74 3.68 -17.36
N PRO A 141 10.40 4.09 -16.26
CA PRO A 141 10.49 5.48 -15.82
C PRO A 141 10.96 6.46 -16.90
N GLU A 142 10.40 7.67 -16.91
CA GLU A 142 10.88 8.74 -17.79
C GLU A 142 12.26 9.23 -17.35
N PRO A 143 13.24 9.33 -18.28
CA PRO A 143 14.55 9.88 -17.95
C PRO A 143 14.48 11.30 -17.37
N VAL A 144 15.31 11.56 -16.38
CA VAL A 144 15.43 12.84 -15.66
C VAL A 144 16.75 13.49 -16.02
N LYS A 145 16.71 14.78 -16.41
CA LYS A 145 17.90 15.60 -16.60
C LYS A 145 18.30 16.27 -15.29
N GLU A 146 19.59 16.19 -14.96
CA GLU A 146 20.20 16.83 -13.78
C GLU A 146 19.45 16.58 -12.45
N PRO A 147 19.09 15.32 -12.11
CA PRO A 147 18.49 15.04 -10.81
C PRO A 147 19.46 15.39 -9.68
N LYS A 148 18.93 15.91 -8.57
CA LYS A 148 19.71 16.22 -7.37
C LYS A 148 19.14 15.44 -6.18
N LEU A 149 19.94 14.56 -5.59
CA LEU A 149 19.59 13.93 -4.33
C LEU A 149 19.49 15.00 -3.24
N LEU A 150 18.36 15.07 -2.54
CA LEU A 150 18.16 16.03 -1.45
C LEU A 150 18.45 15.39 -0.08
N ALA A 151 17.94 14.19 0.16
CA ALA A 151 18.15 13.46 1.41
C ALA A 151 17.92 11.96 1.22
N ILE A 152 18.50 11.16 2.13
CA ILE A 152 18.26 9.72 2.30
C ILE A 152 17.75 9.50 3.72
N ALA A 153 16.70 8.69 3.89
CA ALA A 153 16.28 8.22 5.21
C ALA A 153 17.22 7.11 5.68
N GLU A 154 18.27 7.48 6.41
CA GLU A 154 19.35 6.56 6.82
C GLU A 154 18.83 5.38 7.65
N LYS A 155 17.86 5.62 8.55
CA LYS A 155 17.26 4.54 9.35
C LYS A 155 16.50 3.54 8.50
N ALA A 156 15.78 3.99 7.48
CA ALA A 156 15.10 3.10 6.54
C ALA A 156 16.10 2.35 5.67
N ALA A 157 17.10 3.04 5.11
CA ALA A 157 18.15 2.43 4.30
C ALA A 157 18.88 1.30 5.05
N LYS A 158 19.30 1.56 6.29
CA LYS A 158 19.99 0.56 7.12
C LYS A 158 19.05 -0.51 7.66
N GLY A 159 17.90 -0.11 8.22
CA GLY A 159 17.01 -1.02 8.95
C GLY A 159 16.14 -1.92 8.07
N ILE A 160 15.90 -1.51 6.82
CA ILE A 160 15.04 -2.21 5.86
C ILE A 160 15.85 -2.82 4.72
N LEU A 161 16.80 -2.07 4.14
CA LEU A 161 17.54 -2.49 2.94
C LEU A 161 18.96 -2.98 3.24
N ASP A 162 19.38 -2.99 4.51
CA ASP A 162 20.74 -3.31 4.94
C ASP A 162 21.83 -2.44 4.29
N LEU A 163 21.49 -1.18 3.96
CA LEU A 163 22.38 -0.24 3.30
C LEU A 163 22.99 0.75 4.31
N GLU A 164 24.31 0.73 4.45
CA GLU A 164 25.05 1.75 5.20
C GLU A 164 25.45 2.92 4.28
N VAL A 165 24.63 3.97 4.27
CA VAL A 165 24.73 5.06 3.28
C VAL A 165 25.76 6.14 3.66
N ASN A 166 26.05 6.31 4.94
CA ASN A 166 26.85 7.42 5.49
C ASN A 166 28.31 7.38 5.01
N ASN A 167 28.82 6.20 4.66
CA ASN A 167 30.19 5.97 4.20
C ASN A 167 30.30 5.74 2.68
N TRP A 168 29.25 6.06 1.92
CA TRP A 168 29.30 5.90 0.47
C TRP A 168 30.26 6.90 -0.19
N SER A 169 31.15 6.37 -1.02
CA SER A 169 31.91 7.16 -1.99
C SER A 169 30.96 7.89 -2.96
N GLU A 170 31.39 9.00 -3.53
CA GLU A 170 30.61 9.77 -4.51
C GLU A 170 30.15 8.93 -5.71
N GLU A 171 30.94 7.94 -6.14
CA GLU A 171 30.53 7.01 -7.21
C GLU A 171 29.30 6.15 -6.81
N LYS A 172 29.25 5.68 -5.56
CA LYS A 172 28.12 4.91 -5.03
C LYS A 172 26.88 5.79 -4.90
N LYS A 173 27.04 7.01 -4.40
CA LYS A 173 25.94 8.00 -4.34
C LYS A 173 25.40 8.34 -5.72
N ALA A 174 26.27 8.50 -6.72
CA ALA A 174 25.87 8.73 -8.11
C ALA A 174 25.07 7.54 -8.68
N LYS A 175 25.56 6.30 -8.50
CA LYS A 175 24.82 5.09 -8.92
C LYS A 175 23.48 4.94 -8.19
N PHE A 176 23.44 5.27 -6.90
CA PHE A 176 22.19 5.28 -6.13
C PHE A 176 21.21 6.30 -6.70
N LEU A 177 21.67 7.54 -6.94
CA LEU A 177 20.88 8.61 -7.54
C LEU A 177 20.30 8.21 -8.89
N GLU A 178 21.08 7.56 -9.76
CA GLU A 178 20.58 7.04 -11.04
C GLU A 178 19.39 6.07 -10.87
N VAL A 179 19.44 5.21 -9.84
CA VAL A 179 18.36 4.26 -9.55
C VAL A 179 17.15 4.97 -8.97
N VAL A 180 17.33 5.78 -7.93
CA VAL A 180 16.21 6.45 -7.24
C VAL A 180 15.60 7.61 -8.01
N SER A 181 16.27 8.09 -9.07
CA SER A 181 15.69 9.02 -10.04
C SER A 181 15.01 8.31 -11.22
N GLY A 182 15.08 6.97 -11.30
CA GLY A 182 14.57 6.18 -12.42
C GLY A 182 15.42 6.27 -13.71
N ASN A 183 16.61 6.85 -13.66
CA ASN A 183 17.53 6.92 -14.80
C ASN A 183 18.22 5.59 -15.10
N ARG A 184 18.26 4.69 -14.13
CA ARG A 184 18.85 3.37 -14.26
C ARG A 184 17.91 2.30 -13.71
N ILE A 185 17.64 1.31 -14.55
CA ILE A 185 16.99 0.07 -14.14
C ILE A 185 18.07 -0.90 -13.69
N VAL A 186 17.86 -1.55 -12.54
CA VAL A 186 18.76 -2.57 -12.02
C VAL A 186 18.70 -3.80 -12.93
N GLU A 187 19.86 -4.38 -13.24
CA GLU A 187 19.93 -5.53 -14.14
C GLU A 187 19.10 -6.70 -13.61
N GLY A 188 18.29 -7.30 -14.48
CA GLY A 188 17.41 -8.41 -14.11
C GLY A 188 16.06 -7.99 -13.51
N THR A 189 15.76 -6.69 -13.41
CA THR A 189 14.46 -6.19 -12.93
C THR A 189 13.65 -5.52 -14.05
N PHE A 190 12.34 -5.42 -13.85
CA PHE A 190 11.42 -4.81 -14.80
C PHE A 190 10.42 -3.94 -14.05
N PRO A 191 10.49 -2.60 -14.18
CA PRO A 191 9.56 -1.74 -13.47
C PRO A 191 8.10 -1.92 -13.92
N TRP A 192 7.17 -1.75 -13.00
CA TRP A 192 5.73 -1.93 -13.23
C TRP A 192 4.87 -0.91 -12.49
N SER A 193 3.63 -0.76 -12.95
CA SER A 193 2.60 0.07 -12.31
C SER A 193 1.36 -0.78 -12.06
N HIS A 194 0.81 -0.72 -10.84
CA HIS A 194 -0.38 -1.48 -10.44
C HIS A 194 -1.65 -0.90 -11.08
N CYS A 195 -2.58 -1.79 -11.41
CA CYS A 195 -3.93 -1.50 -11.90
C CYS A 195 -4.93 -1.77 -10.77
N TYR A 196 -5.69 -0.75 -10.37
CA TYR A 196 -6.71 -0.88 -9.33
C TYR A 196 -7.90 0.03 -9.63
N GLY A 197 -8.97 -0.10 -8.85
CA GLY A 197 -10.11 0.82 -8.84
C GLY A 197 -10.39 1.29 -7.42
N GLY A 198 -11.26 2.29 -7.25
CA GLY A 198 -11.56 2.82 -5.92
C GLY A 198 -12.79 3.72 -5.88
N HIS A 199 -13.28 3.94 -4.66
CA HIS A 199 -14.30 4.95 -4.38
C HIS A 199 -13.61 6.23 -3.89
N GLN A 200 -13.86 7.32 -4.60
CA GLN A 200 -13.38 8.66 -4.26
C GLN A 200 -14.55 9.46 -3.69
N PHE A 201 -14.40 9.95 -2.45
CA PHE A 201 -15.43 10.72 -1.74
C PHE A 201 -16.82 10.04 -1.73
N GLY A 202 -16.85 8.72 -1.58
CA GLY A 202 -18.10 7.94 -1.54
C GLY A 202 -18.56 7.36 -2.88
N PHE A 203 -18.03 7.84 -4.01
CA PHE A 203 -18.47 7.44 -5.36
C PHE A 203 -17.45 6.55 -6.06
N PHE A 204 -17.90 5.48 -6.75
CA PHE A 204 -16.99 4.60 -7.50
C PHE A 204 -16.42 5.33 -8.72
N ALA A 205 -15.09 5.46 -8.76
CA ALA A 205 -14.38 6.24 -9.78
C ALA A 205 -13.96 5.42 -11.03
N GLY A 206 -14.36 4.14 -11.11
CA GLY A 206 -13.95 3.25 -12.19
C GLY A 206 -12.48 2.80 -12.05
N GLN A 207 -11.81 2.62 -13.20
CA GLN A 207 -10.40 2.23 -13.22
C GLN A 207 -9.50 3.41 -12.84
N LEU A 208 -8.71 3.19 -11.80
CA LEU A 208 -7.59 3.99 -11.37
C LEU A 208 -6.29 3.21 -11.70
N GLY A 209 -5.29 3.31 -10.84
CA GLY A 209 -4.00 2.67 -10.98
C GLY A 209 -2.89 3.62 -10.58
N ASP A 210 -1.66 3.12 -10.62
CA ASP A 210 -0.47 3.88 -10.33
C ASP A 210 -0.21 4.93 -11.43
N GLY A 211 -0.92 6.05 -11.38
CA GLY A 211 -0.92 7.08 -12.43
C GLY A 211 0.34 7.96 -12.48
N ARG A 212 1.19 7.88 -11.46
CA ARG A 212 2.47 8.61 -11.34
C ARG A 212 3.49 7.83 -10.54
N VAL A 213 3.30 6.51 -10.44
CA VAL A 213 4.07 5.62 -9.58
C VAL A 213 4.54 4.44 -10.42
N MET A 214 5.78 4.02 -10.20
CA MET A 214 6.31 2.78 -10.78
C MET A 214 7.11 2.05 -9.69
N SER A 215 6.76 0.80 -9.45
CA SER A 215 7.59 -0.14 -8.70
C SER A 215 8.81 -0.51 -9.52
N LEU A 216 10.00 -0.49 -8.93
CA LEU A 216 11.24 -0.84 -9.61
C LEU A 216 11.55 -2.33 -9.52
N PHE A 217 11.49 -2.85 -8.29
CA PHE A 217 11.81 -4.21 -7.91
C PHE A 217 11.47 -4.44 -6.44
N GLU A 218 11.54 -5.71 -6.04
CA GLU A 218 11.47 -6.13 -4.65
C GLU A 218 12.86 -6.54 -4.16
N VAL A 219 13.14 -6.28 -2.89
CA VAL A 219 14.32 -6.80 -2.20
C VAL A 219 13.90 -7.75 -1.09
N ILE A 220 14.80 -8.68 -0.76
CA ILE A 220 14.71 -9.49 0.45
C ILE A 220 15.88 -9.07 1.33
N ASN A 221 15.58 -8.59 2.54
CA ASN A 221 16.61 -8.12 3.46
C ASN A 221 17.21 -9.27 4.29
N SER A 222 18.18 -8.94 5.14
CA SER A 222 18.87 -9.85 6.05
C SER A 222 17.96 -10.58 7.03
N LYS A 223 16.76 -10.04 7.29
CA LYS A 223 15.70 -10.65 8.13
C LYS A 223 14.73 -11.52 7.33
N ASN A 224 15.00 -11.76 6.05
CA ASN A 224 14.13 -12.49 5.12
C ASN A 224 12.75 -11.82 4.92
N GLU A 225 12.69 -10.50 5.08
CA GLU A 225 11.50 -9.70 4.81
C GLU A 225 11.55 -9.19 3.37
N ARG A 226 10.41 -9.28 2.67
CA ARG A 226 10.26 -8.76 1.31
C ARG A 226 9.80 -7.31 1.37
N TRP A 227 10.45 -6.45 0.60
CA TRP A 227 10.12 -5.02 0.48
C TRP A 227 10.08 -4.59 -0.97
N GLU A 228 8.99 -3.94 -1.39
CA GLU A 228 8.79 -3.40 -2.74
C GLU A 228 9.20 -1.92 -2.78
N LEU A 229 10.12 -1.57 -3.69
CA LEU A 229 10.59 -0.21 -3.91
C LEU A 229 9.76 0.46 -5.00
N GLN A 230 9.16 1.60 -4.69
CA GLN A 230 8.35 2.40 -5.61
C GLN A 230 8.87 3.82 -5.77
N LEU A 231 8.93 4.31 -7.01
CA LEU A 231 9.18 5.73 -7.26
C LEU A 231 7.87 6.45 -7.57
N LYS A 232 7.60 7.56 -6.89
CA LYS A 232 6.48 8.48 -7.16
C LYS A 232 7.01 9.72 -7.86
N GLY A 233 6.36 10.16 -8.95
CA GLY A 233 6.77 11.33 -9.75
C GLY A 233 7.67 11.01 -10.96
N VAL A 234 7.68 9.75 -11.42
CA VAL A 234 8.61 9.26 -12.45
C VAL A 234 8.06 9.25 -13.88
N GLY A 235 6.96 9.97 -14.12
CA GLY A 235 6.38 10.15 -15.44
C GLY A 235 5.08 9.38 -15.66
N LYS A 236 4.57 9.44 -16.89
CA LYS A 236 3.26 8.88 -17.22
C LYS A 236 3.27 7.36 -17.24
N THR A 237 2.11 6.81 -16.91
CA THR A 237 1.75 5.40 -16.98
C THR A 237 0.43 5.27 -17.72
N PRO A 238 0.00 4.05 -18.07
CA PRO A 238 -1.34 3.82 -18.62
C PRO A 238 -2.47 4.30 -17.70
N PHE A 239 -2.18 4.48 -16.41
CA PHE A 239 -3.14 4.89 -15.39
C PHE A 239 -3.14 6.39 -15.09
N SER A 240 -2.29 7.20 -15.76
CA SER A 240 -2.20 8.65 -15.51
C SER A 240 -3.48 9.42 -15.81
N ARG A 241 -4.45 8.83 -16.53
CA ARG A 241 -5.66 9.52 -17.01
C ARG A 241 -5.25 10.79 -17.78
N ALA A 242 -5.69 11.97 -17.35
CA ALA A 242 -5.32 13.26 -17.93
C ALA A 242 -4.08 13.91 -17.27
N ALA A 243 -3.52 13.31 -16.21
CA ALA A 243 -2.42 13.88 -15.44
C ALA A 243 -1.06 13.74 -16.13
N ASP A 244 -0.08 14.49 -15.65
CA ASP A 244 1.29 14.54 -16.15
C ASP A 244 2.18 13.37 -15.69
N GLY A 245 1.77 12.61 -14.67
CA GLY A 245 2.58 11.53 -14.09
C GLY A 245 3.73 12.02 -13.19
N LEU A 246 3.76 13.31 -12.84
CA LEU A 246 4.82 13.93 -12.06
C LEU A 246 4.35 14.26 -10.64
N ALA A 247 5.31 14.53 -9.75
CA ALA A 247 5.08 15.03 -8.41
C ALA A 247 5.90 16.31 -8.21
N VAL A 248 5.37 17.26 -7.43
CA VAL A 248 6.05 18.51 -7.09
C VAL A 248 6.96 18.36 -5.87
N LEU A 249 7.90 19.29 -5.71
CA LEU A 249 8.85 19.29 -4.58
C LEU A 249 8.15 19.40 -3.22
N ARG A 250 7.20 20.32 -3.06
CA ARG A 250 6.48 20.52 -1.80
C ARG A 250 5.78 19.24 -1.29
N SER A 251 5.04 18.55 -2.16
CA SER A 251 4.31 17.33 -1.78
C SER A 251 5.26 16.18 -1.48
N SER A 252 6.38 16.12 -2.19
CA SER A 252 7.43 15.13 -1.97
C SER A 252 8.14 15.31 -0.63
N ILE A 253 8.42 16.57 -0.22
CA ILE A 253 8.99 16.88 1.11
C ILE A 253 8.02 16.45 2.21
N ARG A 254 6.73 16.77 2.06
CA ARG A 254 5.69 16.38 3.03
C ARG A 254 5.59 14.87 3.19
N GLU A 255 5.53 14.12 2.09
CA GLU A 255 5.49 12.64 2.13
C GLU A 255 6.76 12.05 2.73
N PHE A 256 7.93 12.59 2.37
CA PHE A 256 9.22 12.13 2.88
C PHE A 256 9.32 12.30 4.40
N LEU A 257 9.00 13.48 4.92
CA LEU A 257 9.09 13.74 6.36
C LEU A 257 7.99 13.03 7.15
N CYS A 258 6.75 13.01 6.65
CA CYS A 258 5.62 12.45 7.39
C CYS A 258 5.68 10.93 7.50
N SER A 259 6.12 10.24 6.45
CA SER A 259 6.31 8.79 6.46
C SER A 259 7.25 8.36 7.59
N GLU A 260 8.40 9.01 7.73
CA GLU A 260 9.36 8.67 8.79
C GLU A 260 8.90 9.15 10.18
N ALA A 261 8.21 10.30 10.27
CA ALA A 261 7.60 10.75 11.51
C ALA A 261 6.57 9.75 12.05
N MET A 262 5.69 9.24 11.17
CA MET A 262 4.67 8.26 11.52
C MET A 262 5.30 6.94 11.99
N ALA A 263 6.34 6.48 11.29
CA ALA A 263 7.07 5.28 11.69
C ALA A 263 7.72 5.43 13.07
N ALA A 264 8.33 6.59 13.35
CA ALA A 264 8.95 6.87 14.65
C ALA A 264 7.94 7.06 15.79
N LEU A 265 6.72 7.50 15.48
CA LEU A 265 5.57 7.53 16.39
C LEU A 265 4.89 6.15 16.56
N ALA A 266 5.51 5.08 16.03
CA ALA A 266 5.00 3.70 16.03
C ALA A 266 3.66 3.52 15.29
N VAL A 267 3.26 4.49 14.46
CA VAL A 267 2.08 4.35 13.61
C VAL A 267 2.43 3.44 12.43
N PRO A 268 1.67 2.38 12.16
CA PRO A 268 1.88 1.56 10.98
C PRO A 268 1.83 2.40 9.70
N THR A 269 2.91 2.36 8.92
CA THR A 269 3.04 3.20 7.72
C THR A 269 3.97 2.61 6.67
N SER A 270 3.75 3.01 5.41
CA SER A 270 4.78 2.95 4.38
C SER A 270 6.00 3.79 4.77
N ARG A 271 7.16 3.42 4.24
CA ARG A 271 8.44 4.06 4.54
C ARG A 271 8.95 4.80 3.32
N VAL A 272 9.89 5.71 3.51
CA VAL A 272 10.59 6.37 2.40
C VAL A 272 12.08 6.07 2.48
N LEU A 273 12.72 6.03 1.32
CA LEU A 273 14.16 5.81 1.19
C LEU A 273 14.88 7.11 0.86
N SER A 274 14.35 7.90 -0.07
CA SER A 274 15.03 9.09 -0.57
C SER A 274 14.07 10.08 -1.23
N ILE A 275 14.52 11.33 -1.29
CA ILE A 275 13.90 12.40 -2.08
C ILE A 275 14.89 13.00 -3.08
N VAL A 276 14.45 13.15 -4.32
CA VAL A 276 15.26 13.65 -5.45
C VAL A 276 14.56 14.85 -6.08
N HIS A 277 15.24 15.99 -6.10
CA HIS A 277 14.79 17.19 -6.81
C HIS A 277 15.06 17.07 -8.31
N THR A 278 14.09 17.42 -9.15
CA THR A 278 14.22 17.42 -10.61
C THR A 278 14.02 18.84 -11.15
N PRO A 279 15.00 19.75 -11.01
CA PRO A 279 14.82 21.18 -11.28
C PRO A 279 14.51 21.50 -12.76
N LYS A 280 14.84 20.59 -13.68
CA LYS A 280 14.55 20.73 -15.12
C LYS A 280 13.15 20.22 -15.51
N ARG A 281 12.37 19.68 -14.57
CA ARG A 281 10.97 19.32 -14.78
C ARG A 281 10.09 20.41 -14.18
N THR A 282 9.37 21.10 -15.05
CA THR A 282 8.34 22.05 -14.63
C THR A 282 7.02 21.32 -14.55
N VAL A 283 6.33 21.49 -13.43
CA VAL A 283 5.07 20.81 -13.12
C VAL A 283 4.01 21.88 -12.87
N GLN A 284 2.93 21.85 -13.64
CA GLN A 284 1.83 22.80 -13.45
C GLN A 284 0.86 22.25 -12.40
N ARG A 285 0.62 23.03 -11.34
CA ARG A 285 -0.47 22.88 -10.38
C ARG A 285 -1.26 24.19 -10.33
N GLU A 286 -1.69 24.65 -9.16
CA GLU A 286 -2.20 26.02 -8.99
C GLU A 286 -1.15 27.05 -9.43
N ILE A 287 0.11 26.77 -9.14
CA ILE A 287 1.28 27.52 -9.57
C ILE A 287 2.24 26.62 -10.36
N LEU A 288 3.21 27.23 -11.04
CA LEU A 288 4.31 26.50 -11.68
C LEU A 288 5.33 26.11 -10.62
N GLU A 289 5.61 24.81 -10.53
CA GLU A 289 6.50 24.24 -9.52
C GLU A 289 7.61 23.40 -10.17
N THR A 290 8.62 23.06 -9.37
CA THR A 290 9.65 22.10 -9.78
C THR A 290 9.27 20.68 -9.41
N GLY A 291 9.62 19.73 -10.28
CA GLY A 291 9.34 18.32 -10.06
C GLY A 291 10.24 17.71 -8.98
N SER A 292 9.77 16.62 -8.40
CA SER A 292 10.52 15.80 -7.45
C SER A 292 10.11 14.33 -7.57
N ILE A 293 10.98 13.45 -7.08
CA ILE A 293 10.76 12.01 -7.02
C ILE A 293 10.99 11.54 -5.58
N VAL A 294 10.04 10.79 -5.03
CA VAL A 294 10.18 10.10 -3.74
C VAL A 294 10.31 8.60 -3.99
N CYS A 295 11.35 7.99 -3.41
CA CYS A 295 11.47 6.54 -3.35
C CYS A 295 10.80 6.04 -2.07
N ARG A 296 9.80 5.18 -2.22
CA ARG A 296 8.95 4.64 -1.16
C ARG A 296 9.20 3.15 -0.99
N LEU A 297 8.99 2.65 0.23
CA LEU A 297 9.18 1.26 0.62
C LEU A 297 7.92 0.75 1.34
N ALA A 298 7.44 -0.42 0.96
CA ALA A 298 6.43 -1.15 1.73
C ALA A 298 6.61 -2.66 1.54
N PRO A 299 6.18 -3.51 2.49
CA PRO A 299 6.18 -4.96 2.27
C PRO A 299 5.25 -5.38 1.12
N SER A 300 4.19 -4.59 0.89
CA SER A 300 3.31 -4.71 -0.25
C SER A 300 2.61 -3.38 -0.49
N TRP A 301 2.49 -3.00 -1.76
CA TRP A 301 1.62 -1.89 -2.20
C TRP A 301 0.23 -2.38 -2.65
N ILE A 302 0.00 -3.69 -2.53
CA ILE A 302 -1.34 -4.26 -2.72
C ILE A 302 -2.24 -3.61 -1.68
N ARG A 303 -3.38 -3.17 -2.19
CA ARG A 303 -4.52 -2.77 -1.39
C ARG A 303 -5.40 -4.01 -1.34
N PHE A 304 -5.72 -4.43 -0.12
CA PHE A 304 -6.33 -5.70 0.27
C PHE A 304 -5.73 -7.07 -0.26
N ALA A 305 -4.73 -7.73 0.39
CA ALA A 305 -4.79 -9.14 0.92
C ALA A 305 -3.59 -9.64 1.84
N LEU A 306 -3.82 -10.24 3.04
CA LEU A 306 -2.95 -11.21 3.79
C LEU A 306 -3.72 -12.06 4.86
N GLU A 307 -3.42 -13.36 4.97
CA GLU A 307 -4.19 -14.41 5.69
C GLU A 307 -3.86 -14.61 7.19
N ASN A 308 -4.82 -15.15 7.96
CA ASN A 308 -4.68 -15.64 9.34
C ASN A 308 -5.41 -17.02 9.46
N PRO A 309 -4.98 -17.97 10.33
CA PRO A 309 -5.57 -19.32 10.44
C PRO A 309 -6.80 -19.53 11.37
N ASP A 310 -7.41 -18.51 11.96
CA ASP A 310 -8.56 -18.68 12.89
C ASP A 310 -9.89 -19.16 12.25
N GLN A 311 -10.34 -20.38 12.55
CA GLN A 311 -11.57 -20.99 12.01
C GLN A 311 -12.88 -20.25 12.32
N LYS A 312 -12.89 -19.30 13.28
CA LYS A 312 -14.08 -18.49 13.62
C LYS A 312 -14.68 -17.75 12.43
N TYR A 313 -13.85 -17.35 11.47
CA TYR A 313 -14.24 -16.46 10.37
C TYR A 313 -14.46 -17.21 9.05
N GLY A 314 -14.82 -18.50 9.12
CA GLY A 314 -15.07 -19.34 7.96
C GLY A 314 -13.80 -19.69 7.20
N ASN A 315 -13.83 -19.55 5.87
CA ASN A 315 -12.70 -19.91 5.01
C ASN A 315 -11.56 -18.87 5.04
N ARG A 316 -10.53 -19.09 4.22
CA ARG A 316 -9.34 -18.22 4.16
C ARG A 316 -9.65 -16.75 3.87
N TYR A 317 -10.72 -16.46 3.12
CA TYR A 317 -11.09 -15.09 2.75
C TYR A 317 -11.77 -14.34 3.90
N GLY A 318 -12.54 -15.03 4.74
CA GLY A 318 -13.14 -14.39 5.92
C GLY A 318 -12.08 -14.11 6.99
N ARG A 319 -11.13 -15.04 7.17
CA ARG A 319 -9.97 -14.82 8.06
C ARG A 319 -9.04 -13.73 7.58
N LEU A 320 -8.81 -13.69 6.27
CA LEU A 320 -8.15 -12.59 5.61
C LEU A 320 -8.86 -11.29 5.95
N PHE A 321 -10.16 -11.16 5.66
CA PHE A 321 -10.94 -9.94 5.91
C PHE A 321 -10.90 -9.49 7.38
N ASN A 322 -10.97 -10.43 8.32
CA ASN A 322 -10.80 -10.14 9.74
C ASN A 322 -9.44 -9.51 10.06
N GLU A 323 -8.34 -10.08 9.55
CA GLU A 323 -7.01 -9.52 9.75
C GLU A 323 -6.90 -8.09 9.19
N ILE A 324 -7.50 -7.81 8.02
CA ILE A 324 -7.59 -6.45 7.45
C ILE A 324 -8.31 -5.51 8.40
N SER A 325 -9.48 -5.92 8.88
CA SER A 325 -10.32 -5.15 9.80
C SER A 325 -9.55 -4.79 11.06
N ARG A 326 -8.91 -5.79 11.71
CA ARG A 326 -8.11 -5.59 12.92
C ARG A 326 -6.93 -4.63 12.70
N ARG A 327 -6.19 -4.80 11.61
CA ARG A 327 -5.06 -3.90 11.27
C ARG A 327 -5.53 -2.47 10.99
N THR A 328 -6.67 -2.33 10.31
CA THR A 328 -7.27 -1.02 10.03
C THR A 328 -7.75 -0.33 11.30
N ALA A 329 -8.38 -1.08 12.22
CA ALA A 329 -8.80 -0.60 13.53
C ALA A 329 -7.60 -0.10 14.35
N LYS A 330 -6.53 -0.90 14.39
CA LYS A 330 -5.27 -0.52 15.03
C LYS A 330 -4.65 0.73 14.41
N MET A 331 -4.53 0.79 13.09
CA MET A 331 -3.97 1.93 12.38
C MET A 331 -4.70 3.23 12.74
N VAL A 332 -6.03 3.23 12.66
CA VAL A 332 -6.81 4.43 12.97
C VAL A 332 -6.84 4.75 14.47
N ALA A 333 -6.75 3.75 15.37
CA ALA A 333 -6.55 4.01 16.80
C ALA A 333 -5.26 4.77 17.07
N TYR A 334 -4.16 4.40 16.39
CA TYR A 334 -2.91 5.15 16.46
C TYR A 334 -3.07 6.57 15.89
N TRP A 335 -3.76 6.76 14.76
CA TRP A 335 -4.03 8.09 14.21
C TRP A 335 -4.74 8.99 15.22
N GLN A 336 -5.79 8.47 15.88
CA GLN A 336 -6.53 9.21 16.89
C GLN A 336 -5.65 9.55 18.11
N ALA A 337 -4.84 8.61 18.58
CA ALA A 337 -4.01 8.80 19.78
C ALA A 337 -2.81 9.74 19.57
N VAL A 338 -2.30 9.88 18.34
CA VAL A 338 -1.21 10.82 18.02
C VAL A 338 -1.71 12.16 17.45
N GLY A 339 -3.03 12.32 17.28
CA GLY A 339 -3.62 13.51 16.70
C GLY A 339 -3.32 13.66 15.20
N PHE A 340 -3.26 12.57 14.43
CA PHE A 340 -3.04 12.61 12.98
C PHE A 340 -4.37 12.59 12.21
N CYS A 341 -4.52 13.50 11.24
CA CYS A 341 -5.64 13.58 10.32
C CYS A 341 -5.17 13.35 8.88
N HIS A 342 -5.63 12.26 8.24
CA HIS A 342 -5.16 11.85 6.91
C HIS A 342 -5.68 12.75 5.77
N GLY A 343 -6.94 13.20 5.86
CA GLY A 343 -7.57 14.11 4.90
C GLY A 343 -8.06 13.53 3.57
N VAL A 344 -7.67 12.30 3.18
CA VAL A 344 -8.11 11.63 1.94
C VAL A 344 -8.19 10.12 2.11
N MET A 345 -9.19 9.66 2.86
CA MET A 345 -9.39 8.24 3.16
C MET A 345 -10.27 7.55 2.11
N ASN A 346 -9.94 7.75 0.83
CA ASN A 346 -10.58 7.01 -0.26
C ASN A 346 -10.20 5.53 -0.19
N THR A 347 -11.01 4.62 -0.76
CA THR A 347 -10.73 3.18 -0.64
C THR A 347 -9.40 2.78 -1.29
N ASP A 348 -8.97 3.51 -2.31
CA ASP A 348 -7.68 3.33 -2.95
C ASP A 348 -6.51 3.77 -2.05
N ASN A 349 -6.74 4.59 -1.03
CA ASN A 349 -5.71 4.98 -0.05
C ASN A 349 -5.73 4.12 1.22
N MET A 350 -6.47 3.01 1.22
CA MET A 350 -6.50 2.06 2.34
C MET A 350 -5.59 0.85 2.04
N SER A 351 -4.50 0.73 2.77
CA SER A 351 -3.59 -0.42 2.67
C SER A 351 -4.24 -1.69 3.23
N ILE A 352 -4.00 -2.85 2.60
CA ILE A 352 -4.31 -4.15 3.21
C ILE A 352 -3.67 -4.32 4.58
N LEU A 353 -2.42 -3.89 4.68
CA LEU A 353 -1.57 -4.18 5.80
C LEU A 353 -1.90 -3.28 7.00
N GLY A 354 -2.93 -2.44 6.90
CA GLY A 354 -3.22 -1.39 7.86
C GLY A 354 -2.07 -0.38 7.96
N LEU A 355 -1.42 -0.07 6.84
CA LEU A 355 -0.39 0.96 6.76
C LEU A 355 -1.00 2.29 6.31
N THR A 356 -0.54 3.37 6.93
CA THR A 356 -0.72 4.73 6.42
C THR A 356 0.01 4.86 5.08
N ILE A 357 -0.70 5.27 4.03
CA ILE A 357 -0.17 5.40 2.66
C ILE A 357 -0.73 6.65 1.99
N ASP A 358 -0.06 7.11 0.95
CA ASP A 358 -0.47 8.26 0.12
C ASP A 358 -0.69 9.57 0.89
N TYR A 359 0.40 10.07 1.45
CA TYR A 359 0.46 11.36 2.13
C TYR A 359 0.20 12.52 1.18
N GLY A 360 -0.99 13.12 1.28
CA GLY A 360 -1.38 14.33 0.57
C GLY A 360 -1.66 15.47 1.56
N PRO A 361 -2.93 15.88 1.74
CA PRO A 361 -3.32 16.97 2.63
C PRO A 361 -3.49 16.49 4.08
N PHE A 362 -2.52 15.76 4.62
CA PHE A 362 -2.56 15.36 6.03
C PHE A 362 -2.30 16.56 6.95
N GLY A 363 -2.62 16.40 8.23
CA GLY A 363 -2.17 17.32 9.28
C GLY A 363 -2.14 16.64 10.63
N PHE A 364 -1.13 16.97 11.45
CA PHE A 364 -1.21 16.74 12.89
C PHE A 364 -2.02 17.86 13.53
N LEU A 365 -2.81 17.53 14.55
CA LEU A 365 -3.55 18.51 15.34
C LEU A 365 -2.58 19.50 15.97
N ASP A 366 -2.92 20.78 15.90
CA ASP A 366 -2.28 21.79 16.71
C ASP A 366 -2.98 21.87 18.07
N ILE A 367 -4.08 22.61 18.09
CA ILE A 367 -5.09 22.52 19.13
C ILE A 367 -5.88 21.22 18.95
N TYR A 368 -6.38 20.67 20.05
CA TYR A 368 -7.31 19.56 19.95
C TYR A 368 -8.68 20.05 19.45
N ASP A 369 -8.97 19.83 18.17
CA ASP A 369 -10.28 20.04 17.58
C ASP A 369 -10.78 18.71 16.96
N PRO A 370 -11.81 18.06 17.55
CA PRO A 370 -12.35 16.83 17.01
C PRO A 370 -12.94 17.00 15.61
N ASN A 371 -13.40 18.19 15.25
CA ASN A 371 -14.00 18.47 13.94
C ASN A 371 -12.96 18.97 12.93
N TRP A 372 -11.66 18.95 13.26
CA TRP A 372 -10.60 19.44 12.40
C TRP A 372 -10.62 18.77 11.02
N ILE A 373 -10.62 19.60 9.97
CA ILE A 373 -10.51 19.18 8.57
C ILE A 373 -9.15 19.66 8.04
N CYS A 374 -8.24 18.74 7.76
CA CYS A 374 -6.91 19.09 7.24
C CYS A 374 -6.88 19.32 5.72
N ASN A 375 -7.88 18.80 5.00
CA ASN A 375 -7.99 18.91 3.55
C ASN A 375 -8.97 20.02 3.15
N HIS A 376 -8.46 21.09 2.56
CA HIS A 376 -9.29 22.23 2.11
C HIS A 376 -10.35 21.85 1.05
N SER A 377 -10.22 20.70 0.38
CA SER A 377 -11.22 20.20 -0.58
C SER A 377 -12.33 19.36 0.06
N ASP A 378 -12.25 19.05 1.35
CA ASP A 378 -13.25 18.27 2.09
C ASP A 378 -14.28 19.19 2.78
N TYR A 379 -15.10 19.87 1.97
CA TYR A 379 -16.08 20.85 2.47
C TYR A 379 -17.14 20.25 3.41
N GLU A 380 -17.42 18.95 3.29
CA GLU A 380 -18.41 18.24 4.11
C GLU A 380 -17.79 17.64 5.39
N GLY A 381 -16.47 17.73 5.55
CA GLY A 381 -15.76 17.14 6.69
C GLY A 381 -15.86 15.62 6.76
N ARG A 382 -15.99 14.96 5.60
CA ARG A 382 -16.09 13.49 5.47
C ARG A 382 -14.90 12.80 6.14
N TYR A 383 -13.72 13.38 6.02
CA TYR A 383 -12.45 12.88 6.55
C TYR A 383 -11.92 13.77 7.69
N SER A 384 -12.80 14.52 8.37
CA SER A 384 -12.44 15.23 9.61
C SER A 384 -11.87 14.27 10.66
N PHE A 385 -11.10 14.81 11.61
CA PHE A 385 -10.36 14.03 12.59
C PHE A 385 -11.23 12.99 13.33
N ARG A 386 -12.41 13.38 13.84
CA ARG A 386 -13.40 12.50 14.48
C ARG A 386 -14.02 11.45 13.58
N ASN A 387 -14.10 11.72 12.27
CA ASN A 387 -14.82 10.86 11.32
C ASN A 387 -13.93 9.74 10.76
N GLN A 388 -12.61 9.78 11.00
CA GLN A 388 -11.66 8.79 10.47
C GLN A 388 -12.03 7.33 10.83
N PRO A 389 -12.40 6.96 12.08
CA PRO A 389 -12.80 5.60 12.41
C PRO A 389 -14.03 5.13 11.61
N THR A 390 -15.06 5.97 11.52
CA THR A 390 -16.28 5.66 10.75
C THR A 390 -15.98 5.55 9.24
N ALA A 391 -15.09 6.40 8.71
CA ALA A 391 -14.65 6.32 7.32
C ALA A 391 -13.90 5.00 7.04
N CYS A 392 -13.08 4.51 7.99
CA CYS A 392 -12.45 3.19 7.91
C CYS A 392 -13.47 2.05 7.83
N ILE A 393 -14.50 2.06 8.70
CA ILE A 393 -15.58 1.05 8.67
C ILE A 393 -16.29 1.07 7.32
N TRP A 394 -16.61 2.26 6.80
CA TRP A 394 -17.24 2.40 5.48
C TRP A 394 -16.34 1.83 4.36
N ASN A 395 -15.04 2.08 4.42
CA ASN A 395 -14.08 1.53 3.45
C ASN A 395 -13.97 -0.01 3.54
N LEU A 396 -13.96 -0.57 4.76
CA LEU A 396 -13.98 -2.01 4.99
C LEU A 396 -15.28 -2.64 4.46
N LEU A 397 -16.42 -1.96 4.60
CA LEU A 397 -17.69 -2.39 3.99
C LEU A 397 -17.61 -2.41 2.45
N LYS A 398 -16.93 -1.44 1.83
CA LYS A 398 -16.70 -1.47 0.37
C LYS A 398 -15.80 -2.62 -0.07
N LEU A 399 -14.77 -2.94 0.72
CA LEU A 399 -13.95 -4.12 0.50
C LEU A 399 -14.78 -5.40 0.65
N SER A 400 -15.57 -5.49 1.71
CA SER A 400 -16.31 -6.70 2.05
C SER A 400 -17.26 -7.12 0.92
N HIS A 401 -17.88 -6.17 0.21
CA HIS A 401 -18.70 -6.45 -0.97
C HIS A 401 -17.93 -7.18 -2.09
N THR A 402 -16.62 -6.96 -2.21
CA THR A 402 -15.79 -7.66 -3.22
C THR A 402 -15.35 -9.05 -2.77
N LEU A 403 -15.39 -9.33 -1.46
CA LEU A 403 -15.00 -10.60 -0.87
C LEU A 403 -16.20 -11.44 -0.43
N GLN A 404 -17.40 -10.88 -0.39
CA GLN A 404 -18.59 -11.49 0.20
C GLN A 404 -18.91 -12.87 -0.37
N GLU A 405 -18.91 -13.02 -1.70
CA GLU A 405 -19.13 -14.32 -2.35
C GLU A 405 -17.99 -15.30 -2.03
N LEU A 406 -16.74 -14.83 -1.96
CA LEU A 406 -15.58 -15.66 -1.62
C LEU A 406 -15.67 -16.17 -0.17
N ILE A 407 -16.09 -15.31 0.76
CA ILE A 407 -16.25 -15.63 2.18
C ILE A 407 -17.38 -16.65 2.35
N GLY A 408 -18.55 -16.36 1.81
CA GLY A 408 -19.74 -17.20 1.96
C GLY A 408 -19.71 -18.51 1.18
N ALA A 409 -18.74 -18.69 0.27
CA ALA A 409 -18.52 -19.96 -0.41
C ALA A 409 -17.90 -21.03 0.50
N GLU A 410 -17.33 -20.65 1.65
CA GLU A 410 -16.74 -21.58 2.62
C GLU A 410 -15.77 -22.57 1.93
N ASP A 411 -15.94 -23.88 2.13
CA ASP A 411 -15.12 -24.95 1.54
C ASP A 411 -15.37 -25.13 0.03
N GLU A 412 -16.42 -24.54 -0.51
CA GLU A 412 -16.72 -24.59 -1.95
C GLU A 412 -15.81 -23.65 -2.77
N VAL A 413 -15.09 -22.72 -2.11
CA VAL A 413 -14.32 -21.65 -2.76
C VAL A 413 -13.19 -22.15 -3.66
N ASP A 414 -12.71 -23.37 -3.42
CA ASP A 414 -11.67 -24.04 -4.22
C ASP A 414 -12.21 -25.01 -5.26
N LYS A 415 -13.54 -25.22 -5.31
CA LYS A 415 -14.11 -26.14 -6.30
C LYS A 415 -14.07 -25.49 -7.67
N GLN A 416 -13.74 -26.31 -8.67
CA GLN A 416 -13.54 -25.89 -10.06
C GLN A 416 -14.70 -25.03 -10.59
N TRP A 417 -15.93 -25.38 -10.20
CA TRP A 417 -17.11 -24.65 -10.61
C TRP A 417 -17.14 -23.19 -10.10
N PHE A 418 -16.68 -22.95 -8.88
CA PHE A 418 -16.62 -21.62 -8.29
C PHE A 418 -15.50 -20.81 -8.95
N LEU A 419 -14.34 -21.45 -9.15
CA LEU A 419 -13.16 -20.83 -9.78
C LEU A 419 -13.41 -20.42 -11.24
N ASP A 420 -14.14 -21.23 -12.00
CA ASP A 420 -14.44 -20.94 -13.40
C ASP A 420 -15.49 -19.83 -13.57
N GLY A 421 -16.11 -19.37 -12.47
CA GLY A 421 -17.33 -18.56 -12.52
C GLY A 421 -18.50 -19.31 -13.19
N ASN A 422 -18.31 -20.60 -13.46
CA ASN A 422 -19.31 -21.53 -13.97
C ASN A 422 -20.05 -22.06 -12.75
N TYR A 423 -20.86 -21.20 -12.11
CA TYR A 423 -21.84 -21.67 -11.15
C TYR A 423 -22.57 -22.84 -11.84
N PRO A 424 -22.56 -24.08 -11.29
CA PRO A 424 -23.05 -25.30 -11.97
C PRO A 424 -24.55 -25.29 -12.31
N PHE A 425 -25.17 -24.13 -12.30
CA PHE A 425 -26.52 -23.87 -11.85
C PHE A 425 -27.21 -22.77 -12.67
N ASP A 426 -26.71 -22.38 -13.85
CA ASP A 426 -27.19 -21.20 -14.62
C ASP A 426 -28.60 -21.30 -15.28
N ILE A 427 -29.56 -22.10 -14.76
CA ILE A 427 -30.87 -22.32 -15.46
C ILE A 427 -32.13 -22.58 -14.58
N ASP A 428 -32.29 -22.13 -13.33
CA ASP A 428 -33.60 -22.31 -12.59
C ASP A 428 -33.80 -21.43 -11.33
N GLU A 429 -35.05 -21.23 -10.88
CA GLU A 429 -35.47 -20.42 -9.71
C GLU A 429 -34.87 -20.89 -8.37
N ASP A 430 -34.70 -22.20 -8.17
CA ASP A 430 -34.04 -22.79 -6.97
C ASP A 430 -32.56 -22.35 -6.79
N LYS A 431 -31.96 -21.72 -7.80
CA LYS A 431 -30.50 -21.43 -7.86
C LYS A 431 -30.16 -19.99 -7.50
N LEU A 432 -31.09 -19.06 -7.71
CA LEU A 432 -31.02 -17.73 -7.10
C LEU A 432 -30.99 -17.87 -5.57
N SER A 433 -31.72 -18.86 -5.03
CA SER A 433 -31.70 -19.22 -3.61
C SER A 433 -30.30 -19.55 -3.09
N LYS A 434 -29.53 -20.41 -3.80
CA LYS A 434 -28.19 -20.82 -3.35
C LYS A 434 -27.12 -19.73 -3.51
N LYS A 435 -27.19 -18.92 -4.58
CA LYS A 435 -26.32 -17.73 -4.69
C LYS A 435 -26.62 -16.73 -3.57
N ASN A 436 -27.90 -16.49 -3.29
CA ASN A 436 -28.33 -15.63 -2.19
C ASN A 436 -27.91 -16.20 -0.84
N GLU A 437 -27.93 -17.52 -0.65
CA GLU A 437 -27.43 -18.20 0.55
C GLU A 437 -25.93 -17.96 0.74
N ILE A 438 -25.11 -18.12 -0.30
CA ILE A 438 -23.67 -17.80 -0.26
C ILE A 438 -23.47 -16.32 0.13
N ILE A 439 -24.18 -15.41 -0.54
CA ILE A 439 -24.10 -13.97 -0.26
C ILE A 439 -24.51 -13.66 1.19
N GLN A 440 -25.58 -14.29 1.67
CA GLN A 440 -26.12 -14.10 3.01
C GLN A 440 -25.16 -14.63 4.09
N ARG A 441 -24.60 -15.83 3.92
CA ARG A 441 -23.55 -16.37 4.82
C ARG A 441 -22.32 -15.46 4.85
N GLY A 442 -21.88 -15.00 3.67
CA GLY A 442 -20.79 -14.03 3.57
C GLY A 442 -21.09 -12.75 4.35
N LYS A 443 -22.32 -12.25 4.26
CA LYS A 443 -22.79 -11.06 4.99
C LYS A 443 -22.73 -11.27 6.50
N GLU A 444 -23.19 -12.41 7.00
CA GLU A 444 -23.18 -12.71 8.45
C GLU A 444 -21.76 -12.71 9.02
N VAL A 445 -20.80 -13.29 8.30
CA VAL A 445 -19.37 -13.25 8.69
C VAL A 445 -18.81 -11.83 8.64
N ILE A 446 -19.18 -11.04 7.62
CA ILE A 446 -18.76 -9.64 7.50
C ILE A 446 -19.32 -8.79 8.63
N ASP A 447 -20.61 -8.92 8.94
CA ASP A 447 -21.29 -8.15 10.00
C ASP A 447 -20.68 -8.48 11.37
N LEU A 448 -20.34 -9.75 11.62
CA LEU A 448 -19.58 -10.16 12.81
C LEU A 448 -18.21 -9.46 12.88
N ILE A 449 -17.42 -9.52 11.81
CA ILE A 449 -16.06 -8.92 11.75
C ILE A 449 -16.10 -7.40 11.90
N LEU A 450 -17.09 -6.73 11.29
CA LEU A 450 -17.26 -5.28 11.40
C LEU A 450 -17.77 -4.87 12.78
N GLY A 451 -18.58 -5.73 13.45
CA GLY A 451 -18.96 -5.54 14.85
C GLY A 451 -17.76 -5.54 15.80
N GLU A 452 -16.78 -6.41 15.54
CA GLU A 452 -15.54 -6.50 16.33
C GLU A 452 -14.56 -5.33 16.09
N PHE A 453 -14.74 -4.54 15.01
CA PHE A 453 -13.86 -3.41 14.71
C PHE A 453 -13.83 -2.40 15.86
N GLN A 454 -14.99 -2.08 16.43
CA GLN A 454 -15.10 -1.09 17.50
C GLN A 454 -14.35 -1.53 18.75
N GLU A 455 -14.46 -2.81 19.12
CA GLU A 455 -13.77 -3.37 20.28
C GLU A 455 -12.25 -3.28 20.12
N VAL A 456 -11.73 -3.71 18.96
CA VAL A 456 -10.29 -3.65 18.66
C VAL A 456 -9.79 -2.22 18.61
N PHE A 457 -10.57 -1.30 18.02
CA PHE A 457 -10.24 0.11 17.99
C PHE A 457 -10.15 0.70 19.40
N LEU A 458 -11.18 0.49 20.23
CA LEU A 458 -11.24 1.04 21.59
C LEU A 458 -10.15 0.45 22.50
N GLU A 459 -9.84 -0.84 22.35
CA GLU A 459 -8.76 -1.49 23.08
C GLU A 459 -7.40 -0.90 22.68
N GLU A 460 -7.07 -0.85 21.39
CA GLU A 460 -5.79 -0.28 20.92
C GLU A 460 -5.69 1.21 21.27
N TYR A 461 -6.76 1.99 21.08
CA TYR A 461 -6.80 3.41 21.42
C TYR A 461 -6.60 3.63 22.93
N GLY A 462 -7.37 2.91 23.77
CA GLY A 462 -7.26 2.95 25.21
C GLY A 462 -5.85 2.62 25.68
N ASN A 463 -5.26 1.54 25.15
CA ASN A 463 -3.89 1.10 25.47
C ASN A 463 -2.82 2.15 25.14
N ILE A 464 -3.01 2.97 24.11
CA ILE A 464 -2.09 4.07 23.80
C ILE A 464 -2.35 5.26 24.73
N MET A 465 -3.61 5.64 24.91
CA MET A 465 -3.98 6.78 25.74
C MET A 465 -3.57 6.62 27.19
N ILE A 466 -3.69 5.43 27.78
CA ILE A 466 -3.22 5.18 29.14
C ILE A 466 -1.70 5.35 29.28
N LYS A 467 -0.92 4.99 28.25
CA LYS A 467 0.53 5.19 28.24
C LYS A 467 0.88 6.68 28.13
N LYS A 468 0.10 7.43 27.33
CA LYS A 468 0.22 8.90 27.25
C LYS A 468 -0.11 9.57 28.60
N LEU A 469 -1.03 9.00 29.36
CA LEU A 469 -1.39 9.41 30.72
C LEU A 469 -0.48 8.81 31.81
N GLY A 470 0.44 7.91 31.46
CA GLY A 470 1.36 7.30 32.42
C GLY A 470 0.74 6.26 33.36
N PHE A 471 -0.43 5.70 33.03
CA PHE A 471 -1.02 4.58 33.77
C PHE A 471 -0.34 3.25 33.39
N LYS A 472 -0.36 2.29 34.33
CA LYS A 472 0.23 0.95 34.14
C LYS A 472 -0.71 0.00 33.39
N THR A 473 -1.99 0.04 33.72
CA THR A 473 -3.03 -0.88 33.20
C THR A 473 -4.28 -0.12 32.78
N LEU A 474 -4.95 -0.61 31.73
CA LEU A 474 -6.21 -0.04 31.26
C LEU A 474 -7.35 -0.56 32.14
N HIS A 475 -8.09 0.34 32.80
CA HIS A 475 -9.31 0.00 33.51
C HIS A 475 -10.53 0.33 32.64
N SER A 476 -11.62 -0.42 32.82
CA SER A 476 -12.85 -0.28 32.02
C SER A 476 -13.46 1.13 32.09
N THR A 477 -13.22 1.86 33.18
CA THR A 477 -13.74 3.21 33.41
C THR A 477 -12.80 4.33 32.96
N ASP A 478 -11.55 4.03 32.58
CA ASP A 478 -10.55 5.06 32.26
C ASP A 478 -10.95 5.88 31.01
N LEU A 479 -11.61 5.24 30.03
CA LEU A 479 -12.10 5.92 28.84
C LEU A 479 -13.19 6.95 29.18
N GLU A 480 -14.22 6.55 29.91
CA GLU A 480 -15.38 7.38 30.25
C GLU A 480 -15.05 8.45 31.29
N ASN A 481 -14.29 8.10 32.33
CA ASN A 481 -14.11 8.98 33.49
C ASN A 481 -12.89 9.89 33.39
N ILE A 482 -11.93 9.60 32.51
CA ILE A 482 -10.64 10.32 32.46
C ILE A 482 -10.33 10.79 31.04
N ILE A 483 -10.31 9.88 30.07
CA ILE A 483 -9.86 10.20 28.70
C ILE A 483 -10.87 11.09 28.00
N THR A 484 -12.15 10.72 27.94
CA THR A 484 -13.18 11.54 27.28
C THR A 484 -13.31 12.93 27.90
N PRO A 485 -13.44 13.08 29.25
CA PRO A 485 -13.51 14.40 29.88
C PRO A 485 -12.26 15.24 29.61
N LEU A 486 -11.06 14.63 29.59
CA LEU A 486 -9.84 15.36 29.21
C LEU A 486 -9.98 15.96 27.82
N LEU A 487 -10.35 15.15 26.84
CA LEU A 487 -10.43 15.57 25.44
C LEU A 487 -11.50 16.67 25.26
N ASP A 488 -12.62 16.58 25.98
CA ASP A 488 -13.64 17.63 26.00
C ASP A 488 -13.08 18.95 26.55
N LEU A 489 -12.25 18.91 27.59
CA LEU A 489 -11.57 20.10 28.12
C LEU A 489 -10.55 20.67 27.14
N LEU A 490 -9.74 19.83 26.50
CA LEU A 490 -8.78 20.29 25.48
C LEU A 490 -9.49 21.01 24.32
N ALA A 491 -10.63 20.46 23.87
CA ALA A 491 -11.45 21.07 22.83
C ALA A 491 -12.09 22.38 23.28
N LYS A 492 -12.74 22.38 24.45
CA LYS A 492 -13.41 23.55 25.03
C LYS A 492 -12.46 24.74 25.23
N HIS A 493 -11.23 24.48 25.61
CA HIS A 493 -10.24 25.51 25.95
C HIS A 493 -9.16 25.72 24.89
N LEU A 494 -9.31 25.13 23.70
CA LEU A 494 -8.39 25.29 22.55
C LEU A 494 -6.93 25.00 22.90
N VAL A 495 -6.72 23.90 23.65
CA VAL A 495 -5.41 23.53 24.18
C VAL A 495 -4.61 22.78 23.13
N ASP A 496 -3.32 23.09 23.03
CA ASP A 496 -2.39 22.34 22.17
C ASP A 496 -2.31 20.88 22.62
N TYR A 497 -2.63 19.96 21.69
CA TYR A 497 -2.77 18.54 22.00
C TYR A 497 -1.44 17.94 22.48
N HIS A 498 -0.36 18.14 21.74
CA HIS A 498 0.93 17.51 22.05
C HIS A 498 1.61 18.17 23.24
N HIS A 499 1.57 19.49 23.35
CA HIS A 499 2.14 20.19 24.50
C HIS A 499 1.42 19.87 25.79
N PHE A 500 0.09 19.66 25.79
CA PHE A 500 -0.60 19.20 27.00
C PHE A 500 -0.01 17.88 27.51
N PHE A 501 0.03 16.85 26.65
CA PHE A 501 0.57 15.55 27.04
C PHE A 501 2.06 15.60 27.40
N ARG A 502 2.85 16.47 26.75
CA ARG A 502 4.27 16.65 27.08
C ARG A 502 4.45 17.34 28.44
N SER A 503 3.66 18.36 28.74
CA SER A 503 3.67 19.05 30.03
C SER A 503 3.18 18.15 31.18
N LEU A 504 2.20 17.27 30.89
CA LEU A 504 1.69 16.29 31.86
C LEU A 504 2.78 15.35 32.39
N CYS A 505 3.85 15.10 31.64
CA CYS A 505 4.98 14.29 32.08
C CYS A 505 5.64 14.82 33.38
N SER A 506 5.51 16.11 33.68
CA SER A 506 6.06 16.74 34.88
C SER A 506 5.10 16.72 36.07
N PHE A 507 3.88 16.17 35.91
CA PHE A 507 2.89 16.08 36.98
C PHE A 507 3.43 15.27 38.17
N ARG A 508 3.17 15.76 39.39
CA ARG A 508 3.56 15.14 40.66
C ARG A 508 2.34 14.88 41.53
N THR A 509 2.24 13.68 42.09
CA THR A 509 1.13 13.28 42.98
C THR A 509 1.24 13.89 44.38
N ILE A 510 2.47 14.14 44.84
CA ILE A 510 2.79 14.64 46.19
C ILE A 510 2.60 16.16 46.30
N SER A 511 2.67 16.90 45.19
CA SER A 511 2.50 18.36 45.22
C SER A 511 1.07 18.74 45.59
N SER A 512 0.93 19.64 46.56
CA SER A 512 -0.35 20.31 46.87
C SER A 512 -0.76 21.29 45.77
N ASN A 513 0.21 21.78 45.00
CA ASN A 513 -0.04 22.60 43.82
C ASN A 513 -0.09 21.69 42.59
N ILE A 514 -1.28 21.58 42.01
CA ILE A 514 -1.49 21.08 40.65
C ILE A 514 -0.49 21.82 39.72
N PRO A 515 0.03 21.22 38.63
CA PRO A 515 0.87 21.91 37.63
C PRO A 515 0.14 23.01 36.84
N ILE A 516 -0.79 23.72 37.48
CA ILE A 516 -1.52 24.88 36.97
C ILE A 516 -0.55 25.84 36.33
N ASP A 517 0.59 26.15 36.96
CA ASP A 517 1.57 27.09 36.41
C ASP A 517 2.12 26.63 35.04
N SER A 518 2.29 25.31 34.85
CA SER A 518 2.74 24.74 33.57
C SER A 518 1.64 24.77 32.51
N ILE A 519 0.38 24.59 32.91
CA ILE A 519 -0.79 24.51 32.00
C ILE A 519 -1.35 25.88 31.67
N GLN A 520 -1.21 26.85 32.58
CA GLN A 520 -1.60 28.24 32.35
C GLN A 520 -0.96 28.80 31.08
N SER A 521 0.29 28.40 30.80
CA SER A 521 0.99 28.74 29.55
C SER A 521 0.29 28.19 28.29
N LEU A 522 -0.41 27.06 28.40
CA LEU A 522 -1.17 26.43 27.31
C LEU A 522 -2.60 26.98 27.19
N LEU A 523 -3.14 27.58 28.24
CA LEU A 523 -4.49 28.14 28.30
C LEU A 523 -4.61 29.56 27.74
N LYS A 524 -3.54 30.10 27.13
CA LYS A 524 -3.51 31.45 26.54
C LYS A 524 -4.63 31.71 25.52
N ARG A 525 -5.14 30.65 24.87
CA ARG A 525 -6.20 30.72 23.86
C ARG A 525 -7.61 30.50 24.45
N SER A 526 -7.73 30.18 25.73
CA SER A 526 -9.03 30.02 26.38
C SER A 526 -9.75 31.37 26.49
N HIS A 527 -11.05 31.39 26.17
CA HIS A 527 -11.88 32.58 26.33
C HIS A 527 -12.08 33.00 27.79
N ASN A 528 -12.01 32.06 28.72
CA ASN A 528 -12.14 32.31 30.15
C ASN A 528 -11.07 31.49 30.89
N LEU A 529 -10.04 32.18 31.39
CA LEU A 529 -8.91 31.54 32.05
C LEU A 529 -9.31 30.95 33.41
N ASP A 530 -10.07 31.68 34.22
CA ASP A 530 -10.46 31.23 35.55
C ASP A 530 -11.33 29.96 35.49
N GLN A 531 -12.27 29.92 34.53
CA GLN A 531 -13.08 28.72 34.30
C GLN A 531 -12.22 27.55 33.82
N ALA A 532 -11.29 27.79 32.90
CA ALA A 532 -10.40 26.74 32.40
C ALA A 532 -9.53 26.16 33.54
N LEU A 533 -8.98 27.02 34.39
CA LEU A 533 -8.20 26.60 35.56
C LEU A 533 -9.04 25.76 36.52
N SER A 534 -10.29 26.15 36.77
CA SER A 534 -11.23 25.38 37.61
C SER A 534 -11.56 24.00 37.01
N ASP A 535 -11.85 23.96 35.71
CA ASP A 535 -12.20 22.74 34.99
C ASP A 535 -11.03 21.73 35.00
N PHE A 536 -9.82 22.19 34.65
CA PHE A 536 -8.63 21.34 34.68
C PHE A 536 -8.27 20.92 36.11
N SER A 537 -8.44 21.79 37.11
CA SER A 537 -8.18 21.42 38.50
C SER A 537 -9.05 20.25 38.95
N SER A 538 -10.33 20.28 38.57
CA SER A 538 -11.28 19.19 38.85
C SER A 538 -10.85 17.88 38.17
N TRP A 539 -10.41 17.96 36.92
CA TRP A 539 -9.89 16.79 36.19
C TRP A 539 -8.60 16.24 36.80
N PHE A 540 -7.68 17.11 37.24
CA PHE A 540 -6.41 16.69 37.84
C PHE A 540 -6.59 15.92 39.14
N GLU A 541 -7.62 16.24 39.92
CA GLU A 541 -7.93 15.47 41.12
C GLU A 541 -8.34 14.03 40.77
N ILE A 542 -9.21 13.86 39.77
CA ILE A 542 -9.61 12.52 39.28
C ILE A 542 -8.40 11.75 38.75
N TYR A 543 -7.58 12.40 37.93
CA TYR A 543 -6.34 11.82 37.38
C TYR A 543 -5.35 11.42 38.49
N LYS A 544 -5.18 12.26 39.51
CA LYS A 544 -4.33 11.99 40.68
C LYS A 544 -4.82 10.77 41.45
N GLN A 545 -6.12 10.69 41.75
CA GLN A 545 -6.69 9.53 42.44
C GLN A 545 -6.47 8.23 41.65
N ARG A 546 -6.58 8.30 40.32
CA ARG A 546 -6.28 7.16 39.44
C ARG A 546 -4.82 6.73 39.45
N LEU A 547 -3.87 7.67 39.55
CA LEU A 547 -2.45 7.36 39.70
C LEU A 547 -2.14 6.73 41.07
N LEU A 548 -2.77 7.23 42.12
CA LEU A 548 -2.60 6.71 43.48
C LEU A 548 -3.15 5.30 43.62
N SER A 549 -4.23 4.94 42.91
CA SER A 549 -4.82 3.61 42.98
C SER A 549 -3.96 2.49 42.40
N GLU A 550 -2.89 2.82 41.67
CA GLU A 550 -1.94 1.85 41.11
C GLU A 550 -0.51 2.02 41.64
N ASP A 551 -0.33 2.72 42.77
CA ASP A 551 0.98 3.02 43.37
C ASP A 551 1.96 3.59 42.34
N SER A 552 1.54 4.64 41.62
CA SER A 552 2.33 5.26 40.57
C SER A 552 3.52 6.06 41.14
N ASP A 553 4.74 5.73 40.72
CA ASP A 553 5.94 6.50 41.03
C ASP A 553 6.13 7.65 40.04
N ASP A 554 6.22 8.87 40.55
CA ASP A 554 6.27 10.10 39.75
C ASP A 554 7.50 10.18 38.82
N ILE A 555 8.66 9.73 39.28
CA ILE A 555 9.92 9.81 38.52
C ILE A 555 9.87 8.81 37.36
N THR A 556 9.58 7.55 37.67
CA THR A 556 9.47 6.46 36.69
C THR A 556 8.37 6.74 35.68
N ARG A 557 7.21 7.23 36.14
CA ARG A 557 6.09 7.63 35.26
C ARG A 557 6.53 8.72 34.29
N SER A 558 7.19 9.77 34.78
CA SER A 558 7.67 10.88 33.95
C SER A 558 8.59 10.40 32.82
N ILE A 559 9.57 9.54 33.14
CA ILE A 559 10.51 8.97 32.16
C ILE A 559 9.74 8.17 31.09
N LYS A 560 8.80 7.31 31.50
CA LYS A 560 7.99 6.50 30.58
C LYS A 560 7.10 7.37 29.70
N MET A 561 6.41 8.35 30.28
CA MET A 561 5.54 9.27 29.52
C MET A 561 6.33 10.06 28.47
N LYS A 562 7.56 10.49 28.77
CA LYS A 562 8.42 11.20 27.80
C LYS A 562 8.82 10.34 26.59
N GLN A 563 8.80 9.00 26.72
CA GLN A 563 9.04 8.06 25.62
C GLN A 563 7.78 7.79 24.78
N ILE A 564 6.62 8.29 25.21
CA ILE A 564 5.32 8.08 24.55
C ILE A 564 4.74 9.39 24.02
N ASN A 565 4.94 10.49 24.75
CA ASN A 565 4.46 11.82 24.40
C ASN A 565 5.57 12.60 23.68
N PRO A 566 5.47 12.83 22.36
CA PRO A 566 6.55 13.42 21.58
C PRO A 566 6.86 14.86 22.02
N LYS A 567 8.14 15.22 21.93
CA LYS A 567 8.61 16.61 22.02
C LYS A 567 8.50 17.33 20.68
N PHE A 568 8.68 16.58 19.58
CA PHE A 568 8.56 17.08 18.21
C PHE A 568 7.46 16.34 17.44
N VAL A 569 6.67 17.08 16.68
CA VAL A 569 5.67 16.55 15.75
C VAL A 569 5.75 17.37 14.48
N LEU A 570 5.65 16.72 13.31
CA LEU A 570 5.69 17.38 12.00
C LEU A 570 4.39 18.14 11.73
N ARG A 571 4.23 19.30 12.38
CA ARG A 571 3.09 20.20 12.17
C ARG A 571 3.14 20.81 10.78
N ASN A 572 1.98 21.23 10.27
CA ASN A 572 1.88 21.72 8.90
C ASN A 572 2.71 22.99 8.65
N TRP A 573 2.81 23.89 9.63
CA TRP A 573 3.64 25.09 9.51
C TRP A 573 5.13 24.77 9.42
N ILE A 574 5.60 23.74 10.11
CA ILE A 574 7.00 23.27 10.04
C ILE A 574 7.27 22.71 8.65
N ALA A 575 6.36 21.88 8.15
CA ALA A 575 6.47 21.34 6.80
C ALA A 575 6.49 22.47 5.75
N GLU A 576 5.63 23.48 5.88
CA GLU A 576 5.59 24.64 4.98
C GLU A 576 6.90 25.45 5.01
N GLU A 577 7.41 25.75 6.21
CA GLU A 577 8.65 26.50 6.35
C GLU A 577 9.85 25.72 5.78
N VAL A 578 9.92 24.41 6.02
CA VAL A 578 10.96 23.55 5.43
C VAL A 578 10.89 23.57 3.91
N ILE A 579 9.68 23.49 3.33
CA ILE A 579 9.48 23.56 1.88
C ILE A 579 10.02 24.88 1.34
N GLU A 580 9.62 26.01 1.93
CA GLU A 580 10.09 27.33 1.52
C GLU A 580 11.62 27.46 1.59
N ARG A 581 12.23 26.97 2.66
CA ARG A 581 13.68 27.02 2.86
C ARG A 581 14.43 26.17 1.85
N VAL A 582 13.94 24.95 1.57
CA VAL A 582 14.54 24.06 0.56
C VAL A 582 14.41 24.67 -0.84
N GLU A 583 13.28 25.30 -1.16
CA GLU A 583 13.09 26.02 -2.44
C GLU A 583 14.03 27.23 -2.58
N LYS A 584 14.32 27.92 -1.47
CA LYS A 584 15.31 29.00 -1.38
C LYS A 584 16.77 28.51 -1.34
N GLY A 585 17.00 27.20 -1.28
CA GLY A 585 18.31 26.56 -1.41
C GLY A 585 18.92 26.00 -0.13
N ASP A 586 18.28 26.17 1.03
CA ASP A 586 18.70 25.53 2.29
C ASP A 586 18.22 24.08 2.30
N LYS A 587 19.06 23.18 1.80
CA LYS A 587 18.75 21.74 1.75
C LYS A 587 18.98 21.04 3.08
N GLU A 588 19.88 21.56 3.91
CA GLU A 588 20.30 20.92 5.14
C GLU A 588 19.17 20.93 6.18
N VAL A 589 18.27 21.92 6.14
CA VAL A 589 17.07 21.94 7.00
C VAL A 589 16.22 20.68 6.83
N LEU A 590 16.17 20.10 5.63
CA LEU A 590 15.42 18.88 5.37
C LEU A 590 15.98 17.69 6.17
N GLU A 591 17.31 17.53 6.19
CA GLU A 591 17.98 16.48 6.96
C GLU A 591 17.85 16.74 8.46
N ARG A 592 17.96 18.00 8.91
CA ARG A 592 17.79 18.36 10.32
C ARG A 592 16.38 18.02 10.82
N VAL A 593 15.34 18.43 10.09
CA VAL A 593 13.94 18.14 10.45
C VAL A 593 13.63 16.65 10.31
N LEU A 594 14.21 15.95 9.32
CA LEU A 594 14.11 14.49 9.24
C LEU A 594 14.64 13.81 10.52
N ARG A 595 15.78 14.25 11.06
CA ARG A 595 16.31 13.71 12.33
C ARG A 595 15.34 13.93 13.49
N MET A 596 14.63 15.06 13.53
CA MET A 596 13.59 15.31 14.52
C MET A 596 12.38 14.39 14.32
N CYS A 597 11.92 14.21 13.07
CA CYS A 597 10.88 13.25 12.70
C CYS A 597 11.24 11.83 13.14
N GLU A 598 12.47 11.39 12.92
CA GLU A 598 12.94 10.05 13.26
C GLU A 598 13.19 9.83 14.76
N ASN A 599 13.25 10.90 15.57
CA ASN A 599 13.50 10.84 17.01
C ASN A 599 12.58 11.82 17.77
N PRO A 600 11.25 11.66 17.67
CA PRO A 600 10.29 12.69 18.11
C PRO A 600 10.25 12.86 19.63
N TYR A 601 10.78 11.89 20.39
CA TYR A 601 10.77 11.87 21.87
C TYR A 601 12.00 12.52 22.51
N LYS A 602 13.08 12.74 21.73
CA LYS A 602 14.31 13.38 22.21
C LYS A 602 14.00 14.80 22.70
N GLU A 603 14.70 15.26 23.72
CA GLU A 603 14.59 16.62 24.26
C GLU A 603 15.27 17.65 23.34
N TRP A 604 14.75 17.79 22.12
CA TRP A 604 15.21 18.76 21.13
C TRP A 604 15.15 20.20 21.67
N GLY A 605 16.21 20.98 21.39
CA GLY A 605 16.37 22.34 21.90
C GLY A 605 16.84 22.45 23.36
N ALA A 606 16.99 21.32 24.08
CA ALA A 606 17.54 21.31 25.45
C ALA A 606 19.02 20.92 25.49
N ASP A 607 19.47 20.04 24.60
CA ASP A 607 20.86 19.62 24.50
C ASP A 607 21.72 20.71 23.83
N ALA A 608 22.99 20.80 24.21
CA ALA A 608 23.96 21.68 23.54
C ALA A 608 24.22 21.16 22.12
N SER A 609 23.59 21.79 21.13
CA SER A 609 23.78 21.55 19.70
C SER A 609 23.95 22.89 18.98
N GLU A 610 24.64 22.89 17.84
CA GLU A 610 24.79 24.10 16.99
C GLU A 610 23.43 24.64 16.51
N PHE A 611 22.42 23.78 16.44
CA PHE A 611 21.07 24.10 15.96
C PHE A 611 20.06 24.21 17.11
N GLN A 612 20.50 24.38 18.35
CA GLN A 612 19.64 24.32 19.54
C GLN A 612 18.46 25.30 19.45
N GLU A 613 18.68 26.52 18.97
CA GLU A 613 17.62 27.53 18.82
C GLU A 613 16.57 27.12 17.77
N GLU A 614 17.01 26.58 16.62
CA GLU A 614 16.12 26.11 15.56
C GLU A 614 15.32 24.87 16.01
N GLU A 615 15.99 23.94 16.71
CA GLU A 615 15.33 22.77 17.31
C GLU A 615 14.29 23.19 18.36
N ALA A 616 14.63 24.17 19.21
CA ALA A 616 13.71 24.73 20.20
C ALA A 616 12.52 25.44 19.53
N TYR A 617 12.76 26.15 18.43
CA TYR A 617 11.74 26.82 17.63
C TYR A 617 10.73 25.82 17.05
N PHE A 618 11.18 24.77 16.37
CA PHE A 618 10.30 23.75 15.79
C PHE A 618 9.57 22.89 16.84
N CYS A 619 10.11 22.79 18.07
CA CYS A 619 9.43 22.17 19.21
C CYS A 619 8.55 23.13 20.03
N GLY A 620 8.60 24.43 19.71
CA GLY A 620 7.95 25.50 20.42
C GLY A 620 6.47 25.67 20.07
N GLU A 621 5.92 26.82 20.47
CA GLU A 621 4.53 27.18 20.18
C GLU A 621 4.30 27.33 18.67
N VAL A 622 3.12 26.92 18.21
CA VAL A 622 2.68 27.17 16.84
C VAL A 622 2.62 28.68 16.60
N PRO A 623 3.34 29.21 15.60
CA PRO A 623 3.30 30.63 15.29
C PRO A 623 1.91 31.03 14.79
N ASN A 624 1.51 32.29 15.02
CA ASN A 624 0.15 32.76 14.68
C ASN A 624 -0.23 32.54 13.20
N TRP A 625 0.74 32.67 12.28
CA TRP A 625 0.51 32.42 10.86
C TRP A 625 0.38 30.93 10.52
N GLY A 626 0.92 30.06 11.37
CA GLY A 626 1.00 28.61 11.15
C GLY A 626 -0.18 27.82 11.70
N LEU A 627 -1.04 28.46 12.50
CA LEU A 627 -2.15 27.80 13.17
C LEU A 627 -3.22 27.37 12.17
N GLY A 628 -3.56 26.08 12.16
CA GLY A 628 -4.66 25.58 11.33
C GLY A 628 -4.38 25.65 9.83
N ILE A 629 -3.11 25.50 9.41
CA ILE A 629 -2.79 25.34 7.99
C ILE A 629 -3.45 24.07 7.45
N GLN A 630 -4.31 24.24 6.45
CA GLN A 630 -4.86 23.17 5.63
C GLN A 630 -4.03 22.99 4.37
N CYS A 631 -3.99 21.77 3.85
CA CYS A 631 -3.18 21.44 2.67
C CYS A 631 -4.06 20.96 1.51
N SER A 632 -3.49 20.98 0.31
CA SER A 632 -4.17 20.55 -0.92
C SER A 632 -3.77 19.16 -1.40
N CYS A 633 -4.74 18.46 -1.99
CA CYS A 633 -4.52 17.18 -2.67
C CYS A 633 -3.73 17.31 -3.97
N SER A 634 -3.63 18.53 -4.51
CA SER A 634 -2.92 18.89 -5.74
C SER A 634 -1.40 18.81 -5.56
N SER A 635 -0.94 17.60 -5.27
CA SER A 635 0.46 17.15 -5.36
C SER A 635 0.83 16.84 -6.80
#